data_AF-A0A845PWA2-F1
#
_entry.id   AF-A0A845PWA2-F1
#
_cell.length_a   1.000
_cell.length_b   1.000
_cell.length_c   1.000
_cell.angle_alpha   90.00
_cell.angle_beta   90.00
_cell.angle_gamma   90.00
#
_symmetry.space_group_name_H-M   'P 1'
#
loop_
_entity.id
_entity.type
_entity.pdbx_description
1 polymer ?
#
loop_
_entity_poly.entity_id
_entity_poly.type
_entity_poly.pdbx_seq_one_letter_code
_entity_poly.pdbx_strand_id
1 'polypeptide(L)'
;MGDENNLQQAAESTENLITWLYEQGSFVPFGKIVGEEKFSIVSDYLGTPSHAYDDKGGLVWERELDVYGSLRKGDNSFVPFLYQGQYVDVETGLAYNRFRYYDPQIGNFISQDPIGLQGGTRLYGYVSDPNGWIDILGLMARSIPTRKGHHIVPHAAATNLNISPFNSEFGVPSYYFKPDQVDPHGRMHGDGGMRTRYPLTMKQINKQNLTPEKWLGMLETHYNNPSIQDIRGDLRIVDRPGKPGILLAENVSPAQAWNKAKEWADAQRHVH
;
A
#
# COMPACT_ATOMS: atom_id res chain seq x y z
N MET A 1 18.73 -41.65 -40.10
CA MET A 1 17.31 -41.23 -40.06
C MET A 1 16.78 -41.70 -38.72
N GLY A 2 16.75 -40.80 -37.74
CA GLY A 2 16.29 -41.05 -36.39
C GLY A 2 15.26 -39.97 -36.07
N ASP A 3 14.09 -40.44 -35.64
CA ASP A 3 12.84 -39.73 -35.45
C ASP A 3 12.95 -38.40 -34.69
N GLU A 4 12.44 -37.33 -35.30
CA GLU A 4 12.17 -36.07 -34.61
C GLU A 4 10.92 -36.24 -33.76
N ASN A 5 11.11 -36.19 -32.43
CA ASN A 5 10.04 -36.13 -31.44
C ASN A 5 9.17 -34.90 -31.69
N ASN A 6 8.00 -35.12 -32.27
CA ASN A 6 6.94 -34.12 -32.39
C ASN A 6 6.29 -33.96 -31.00
N LEU A 7 6.86 -33.10 -30.16
CA LEU A 7 6.23 -32.61 -28.94
C LEU A 7 5.10 -31.66 -29.33
N GLN A 8 3.94 -32.24 -29.68
CA GLN A 8 2.72 -31.49 -29.83
C GLN A 8 2.30 -31.02 -28.44
N GLN A 9 2.51 -29.72 -28.18
CA GLN A 9 2.09 -29.05 -26.97
C GLN A 9 0.56 -29.21 -26.86
N ALA A 10 0.11 -30.11 -25.99
CA ALA A 10 -1.31 -30.26 -25.71
C ALA A 10 -1.82 -28.90 -25.21
N ALA A 11 -2.76 -28.29 -25.93
CA ALA A 11 -3.42 -27.08 -25.47
C ALA A 11 -4.07 -27.39 -24.12
N GLU A 12 -3.74 -26.62 -23.08
CA GLU A 12 -4.37 -26.75 -21.77
C GLU A 12 -5.89 -26.65 -21.94
N SER A 13 -6.63 -27.61 -21.38
CA SER A 13 -8.10 -27.58 -21.44
C SER A 13 -8.62 -26.38 -20.66
N THR A 14 -9.47 -25.58 -21.28
CA THR A 14 -10.13 -24.43 -20.63
C THR A 14 -11.38 -24.83 -19.83
N GLU A 15 -11.66 -26.13 -19.70
CA GLU A 15 -12.73 -26.61 -18.81
C GLU A 15 -12.43 -26.15 -17.38
N ASN A 16 -13.37 -25.38 -16.80
CA ASN A 16 -13.27 -24.77 -15.48
C ASN A 16 -12.22 -23.67 -15.30
N LEU A 17 -11.79 -22.99 -16.38
CA LEU A 17 -10.95 -21.81 -16.27
C LEU A 17 -11.68 -20.70 -15.50
N ILE A 18 -11.09 -20.26 -14.39
CA ILE A 18 -11.55 -19.09 -13.62
C ILE A 18 -10.61 -17.93 -13.88
N THR A 19 -11.15 -16.81 -14.38
CA THR A 19 -10.40 -15.56 -14.53
C THR A 19 -10.84 -14.57 -13.44
N TRP A 20 -9.88 -14.08 -12.67
CA TRP A 20 -10.09 -13.06 -11.65
C TRP A 20 -9.68 -11.68 -12.18
N LEU A 21 -10.55 -10.69 -11.98
CA LEU A 21 -10.30 -9.30 -12.34
C LEU A 21 -10.01 -8.50 -11.08
N TYR A 22 -8.95 -7.69 -11.12
CA TYR A 22 -8.47 -6.90 -9.98
C TYR A 22 -8.46 -5.42 -10.32
N GLU A 23 -8.78 -4.59 -9.34
CA GLU A 23 -8.71 -3.14 -9.49
C GLU A 23 -7.31 -2.74 -9.94
N GLN A 24 -7.22 -1.77 -10.85
CA GLN A 24 -5.94 -1.40 -11.45
C GLN A 24 -4.92 -0.99 -10.36
N GLY A 25 -3.78 -1.70 -10.33
CA GLY A 25 -2.69 -1.44 -9.39
C GLY A 25 -2.99 -1.84 -7.93
N SER A 26 -4.03 -2.65 -7.72
CA SER A 26 -4.47 -3.15 -6.41
C SER A 26 -4.55 -4.67 -6.41
N PHE A 27 -4.70 -5.27 -5.23
CA PHE A 27 -4.97 -6.70 -5.04
C PHE A 27 -6.44 -6.98 -4.70
N VAL A 28 -7.30 -5.97 -4.85
CA VAL A 28 -8.74 -6.09 -4.59
C VAL A 28 -9.42 -6.70 -5.81
N PRO A 29 -10.02 -7.90 -5.69
CA PRO A 29 -10.77 -8.49 -6.77
C PRO A 29 -12.11 -7.78 -6.91
N PHE A 30 -12.49 -7.44 -8.14
CA PHE A 30 -13.80 -6.85 -8.45
C PHE A 30 -14.62 -7.70 -9.42
N GLY A 31 -14.02 -8.73 -10.03
CA GLY A 31 -14.72 -9.58 -10.98
C GLY A 31 -14.22 -11.01 -11.03
N LYS A 32 -15.12 -11.92 -11.38
CA LYS A 32 -14.86 -13.34 -11.63
C LYS A 32 -15.52 -13.74 -12.94
N ILE A 33 -14.81 -14.44 -13.80
CA ILE A 33 -15.34 -15.00 -15.06
C ILE A 33 -15.12 -16.51 -15.04
N VAL A 34 -16.18 -17.27 -15.31
CA VAL A 34 -16.15 -18.74 -15.44
C VAL A 34 -16.91 -19.10 -16.72
N GLY A 35 -16.17 -19.49 -17.77
CA GLY A 35 -16.77 -19.66 -19.10
C GLY A 35 -17.42 -18.35 -19.58
N GLU A 36 -18.73 -18.37 -19.81
CA GLU A 36 -19.51 -17.18 -20.20
C GLU A 36 -20.10 -16.40 -19.02
N GLU A 37 -20.09 -16.99 -17.81
CA GLU A 37 -20.65 -16.37 -16.61
C GLU A 37 -19.70 -15.29 -16.07
N LYS A 38 -20.28 -14.15 -15.69
CA LYS A 38 -19.56 -12.98 -15.17
C LYS A 38 -20.17 -12.58 -13.84
N PHE A 39 -19.32 -12.38 -12.85
CA PHE A 39 -19.73 -11.99 -11.51
C PHE A 39 -19.01 -10.71 -11.09
N SER A 40 -19.76 -9.76 -10.56
CA SER A 40 -19.21 -8.56 -9.91
C SER A 40 -18.98 -8.85 -8.44
N ILE A 41 -17.81 -8.50 -7.92
CA ILE A 41 -17.43 -8.72 -6.52
C ILE A 41 -17.45 -7.38 -5.79
N VAL A 42 -18.09 -7.36 -4.63
CA VAL A 42 -18.12 -6.19 -3.73
C VAL A 42 -17.26 -6.48 -2.52
N SER A 43 -16.32 -5.57 -2.27
CA SER A 43 -15.35 -5.67 -1.18
C SER A 43 -15.58 -4.57 -0.14
N ASP A 44 -15.13 -4.81 1.09
CA ASP A 44 -15.16 -3.83 2.16
C ASP A 44 -14.08 -2.73 1.97
N TYR A 45 -13.92 -1.86 2.97
CA TYR A 45 -12.96 -0.76 2.92
C TYR A 45 -11.49 -1.19 2.96
N LEU A 46 -11.19 -2.43 3.34
CA LEU A 46 -9.86 -3.05 3.28
C LEU A 46 -9.61 -3.74 1.93
N GLY A 47 -10.67 -3.87 1.11
CA GLY A 47 -10.63 -4.61 -0.14
C GLY A 47 -10.88 -6.10 0.03
N THR A 48 -11.45 -6.51 1.17
CA THR A 48 -11.80 -7.90 1.45
C THR A 48 -13.19 -8.22 0.86
N PRO A 49 -13.31 -9.25 0.02
CA PRO A 49 -14.59 -9.60 -0.60
C PRO A 49 -15.65 -9.97 0.43
N SER A 50 -16.87 -9.49 0.19
CA SER A 50 -18.03 -9.75 1.05
C SER A 50 -19.24 -10.27 0.27
N HIS A 51 -19.43 -9.82 -0.97
CA HIS A 51 -20.56 -10.22 -1.81
C HIS A 51 -20.13 -10.44 -3.25
N ALA A 52 -20.88 -11.25 -3.99
CA ALA A 52 -20.81 -11.33 -5.44
C ALA A 52 -22.20 -11.38 -6.07
N TYR A 53 -22.33 -10.74 -7.23
CA TYR A 53 -23.57 -10.62 -7.98
C TYR A 53 -23.38 -11.15 -9.41
N ASP A 54 -24.39 -11.79 -9.97
CA ASP A 54 -24.42 -12.19 -11.38
C ASP A 54 -24.60 -11.00 -12.34
N ASP A 55 -24.62 -11.26 -13.64
CA ASP A 55 -24.77 -10.27 -14.70
C ASP A 55 -26.16 -9.60 -14.75
N LYS A 56 -27.13 -10.13 -14.01
CA LYS A 56 -28.49 -9.59 -13.84
C LYS A 56 -28.66 -8.85 -12.51
N GLY A 57 -27.61 -8.77 -11.69
CA GLY A 57 -27.64 -8.14 -10.37
C GLY A 57 -28.23 -9.01 -9.26
N GLY A 58 -28.40 -10.31 -9.48
CA GLY A 58 -28.79 -11.28 -8.45
C GLY A 58 -27.63 -11.58 -7.52
N LEU A 59 -27.88 -11.58 -6.20
CA LEU A 59 -26.88 -11.98 -5.20
C LEU A 59 -26.61 -13.49 -5.31
N VAL A 60 -25.36 -13.87 -5.61
CA VAL A 60 -24.97 -15.28 -5.79
C VAL A 60 -24.04 -15.79 -4.69
N TRP A 61 -23.38 -14.89 -3.97
CA TRP A 61 -22.50 -15.24 -2.86
C TRP A 61 -22.39 -14.10 -1.86
N GLU A 62 -22.28 -14.46 -0.59
CA GLU A 62 -22.16 -13.57 0.56
C GLU A 62 -21.30 -14.26 1.61
N ARG A 63 -20.43 -13.52 2.30
CA ARG A 63 -19.84 -13.96 3.56
C ARG A 63 -19.73 -12.83 4.58
N GLU A 64 -19.63 -13.25 5.83
CA GLU A 64 -19.21 -12.39 6.93
C GLU A 64 -17.97 -12.98 7.61
N LEU A 65 -16.97 -12.13 7.84
CA LEU A 65 -15.75 -12.48 8.55
C LEU A 65 -15.69 -11.79 9.91
N ASP A 66 -14.85 -12.29 10.81
CA ASP A 66 -14.38 -11.56 11.97
C ASP A 66 -13.14 -10.70 11.65
N VAL A 67 -12.58 -10.04 12.66
CA VAL A 67 -11.41 -9.14 12.54
C VAL A 67 -10.09 -9.85 12.23
N TYR A 68 -10.08 -11.19 12.26
CA TYR A 68 -8.94 -12.03 11.88
C TYR A 68 -9.18 -12.74 10.55
N GLY A 69 -10.30 -12.47 9.88
CA GLY A 69 -10.64 -13.10 8.61
C GLY A 69 -11.22 -14.50 8.76
N SER A 70 -11.62 -14.91 9.97
CA SER A 70 -12.31 -16.17 10.20
C SER A 70 -13.78 -16.07 9.81
N LEU A 71 -14.33 -17.12 9.20
CA LEU A 71 -15.72 -17.16 8.74
C LEU A 71 -16.70 -17.12 9.92
N ARG A 72 -17.62 -16.16 9.89
CA ARG A 72 -18.81 -16.11 10.75
C ARG A 72 -20.07 -16.58 10.03
N LYS A 73 -20.16 -16.32 8.72
CA LYS A 73 -21.27 -16.73 7.85
C LYS A 73 -20.76 -16.94 6.42
N GLY A 74 -21.37 -17.86 5.68
CA GLY A 74 -21.03 -18.15 4.28
C GLY A 74 -19.87 -19.12 4.15
N ASP A 75 -19.13 -19.01 3.04
CA ASP A 75 -17.98 -19.86 2.71
C ASP A 75 -16.91 -19.09 1.92
N ASN A 76 -15.73 -19.71 1.75
CA ASN A 76 -14.61 -19.16 0.96
C ASN A 76 -14.46 -19.82 -0.41
N SER A 77 -15.37 -20.71 -0.81
CA SER A 77 -15.25 -21.50 -2.04
C SER A 77 -15.55 -20.68 -3.30
N PHE A 78 -16.51 -19.76 -3.24
CA PHE A 78 -16.86 -18.95 -4.41
C PHE A 78 -15.87 -17.83 -4.68
N VAL A 79 -15.42 -17.12 -3.63
CA VAL A 79 -14.37 -16.07 -3.68
C VAL A 79 -13.32 -16.36 -2.60
N PRO A 80 -12.21 -17.02 -2.92
CA PRO A 80 -11.23 -17.50 -1.95
C PRO A 80 -10.18 -16.44 -1.58
N PHE A 81 -10.57 -15.18 -1.41
CA PHE A 81 -9.63 -14.11 -1.03
C PHE A 81 -10.01 -13.54 0.33
N LEU A 82 -9.06 -13.24 1.22
CA LEU A 82 -9.32 -12.56 2.50
C LEU A 82 -8.84 -11.10 2.43
N TYR A 83 -7.83 -10.73 3.22
CA TYR A 83 -7.13 -9.46 3.07
C TYR A 83 -6.35 -9.44 1.75
N GLN A 84 -5.94 -8.26 1.31
CA GLN A 84 -5.17 -8.11 0.08
C GLN A 84 -3.92 -8.99 0.07
N GLY A 85 -3.76 -9.81 -0.98
CA GLY A 85 -2.66 -10.76 -1.13
C GLY A 85 -2.89 -12.14 -0.49
N GLN A 86 -4.06 -12.39 0.11
CA GLN A 86 -4.39 -13.65 0.76
C GLN A 86 -5.29 -14.53 -0.10
N TYR A 87 -4.86 -15.75 -0.40
CA TYR A 87 -5.67 -16.77 -1.06
C TYR A 87 -6.00 -17.91 -0.08
N VAL A 88 -7.27 -18.17 0.19
CA VAL A 88 -7.70 -19.24 1.09
C VAL A 88 -7.56 -20.59 0.39
N ASP A 89 -6.77 -21.47 0.99
CA ASP A 89 -6.86 -22.89 0.75
C ASP A 89 -8.05 -23.44 1.55
N VAL A 90 -9.13 -23.77 0.85
CA VAL A 90 -10.38 -24.23 1.47
C VAL A 90 -10.25 -25.60 2.13
N GLU A 91 -9.28 -26.43 1.74
CA GLU A 91 -9.07 -27.75 2.34
C GLU A 91 -8.48 -27.63 3.75
N THR A 92 -7.55 -26.70 3.93
CA THR A 92 -6.86 -26.49 5.21
C THR A 92 -7.47 -25.37 6.05
N GLY A 93 -8.22 -24.46 5.43
CA GLY A 93 -8.73 -23.23 6.05
C GLY A 93 -7.65 -22.16 6.24
N LEU A 94 -6.42 -22.40 5.79
CA LEU A 94 -5.31 -21.46 5.86
C LEU A 94 -5.34 -20.50 4.66
N ALA A 95 -4.85 -19.29 4.85
CA ALA A 95 -4.69 -18.32 3.79
C ALA A 95 -3.22 -18.20 3.36
N TYR A 96 -2.94 -18.51 2.11
CA TYR A 96 -1.64 -18.32 1.49
C TYR A 96 -1.37 -16.83 1.24
N ASN A 97 -0.35 -16.30 1.91
CA ASN A 97 0.24 -14.98 1.71
C ASN A 97 1.65 -15.15 1.15
N ARG A 98 1.79 -15.65 -0.09
CA ARG A 98 3.05 -15.77 -0.86
C ARG A 98 4.22 -16.47 -0.14
N PHE A 99 4.83 -15.83 0.86
CA PHE A 99 5.92 -16.36 1.67
C PHE A 99 5.46 -17.10 2.93
N ARG A 100 4.22 -16.90 3.39
CA ARG A 100 3.69 -17.53 4.61
C ARG A 100 2.25 -18.00 4.46
N TYR A 101 1.85 -18.93 5.32
CA TYR A 101 0.45 -19.28 5.52
C TYR A 101 -0.07 -18.62 6.79
N TYR A 102 -1.16 -17.88 6.65
CA TYR A 102 -1.91 -17.24 7.72
C TYR A 102 -3.05 -18.15 8.17
N ASP A 103 -3.22 -18.28 9.48
CA ASP A 103 -4.34 -18.99 10.09
C ASP A 103 -5.36 -17.96 10.61
N PRO A 104 -6.51 -17.81 9.94
CA PRO A 104 -7.56 -16.87 10.36
C PRO A 104 -8.20 -17.22 11.71
N GLN A 105 -8.15 -18.47 12.16
CA GLN A 105 -8.75 -18.87 13.43
C GLN A 105 -7.99 -18.32 14.64
N ILE A 106 -6.66 -18.22 14.53
CA ILE A 106 -5.80 -17.68 15.59
C ILE A 106 -5.26 -16.28 15.29
N GLY A 107 -5.47 -15.79 14.08
CA GLY A 107 -5.05 -14.46 13.64
C GLY A 107 -3.54 -14.28 13.46
N ASN A 108 -2.79 -15.35 13.17
CA ASN A 108 -1.33 -15.33 13.04
C ASN A 108 -0.83 -16.18 11.85
N PHE A 109 0.41 -15.95 11.42
CA PHE A 109 1.11 -16.87 10.54
C PHE A 109 1.51 -18.14 11.28
N ILE A 110 1.49 -19.27 10.57
CA ILE A 110 1.90 -20.57 11.14
C ILE A 110 3.43 -20.79 11.07
N SER A 111 4.16 -19.89 10.42
CA SER A 111 5.62 -19.90 10.31
C SER A 111 6.23 -18.57 10.74
N GLN A 112 7.49 -18.61 11.18
CA GLN A 112 8.24 -17.39 11.49
C GLN A 112 8.48 -16.57 10.24
N ASP A 113 8.58 -15.26 10.43
CA ASP A 113 8.96 -14.31 9.39
C ASP A 113 10.31 -14.69 8.76
N PRO A 114 10.37 -14.95 7.43
CA PRO A 114 11.61 -15.28 6.74
C PRO A 114 12.68 -14.19 6.83
N ILE A 115 12.29 -12.92 7.02
CA ILE A 115 13.24 -11.81 7.21
C ILE A 115 13.53 -11.52 8.69
N GLY A 116 13.01 -12.36 9.59
CA GLY A 116 13.25 -12.31 11.03
C GLY A 116 12.85 -10.97 11.65
N LEU A 117 13.70 -10.43 12.52
CA LEU A 117 13.44 -9.18 13.24
C LEU A 117 13.34 -7.94 12.32
N GLN A 118 13.72 -8.04 11.05
CA GLN A 118 13.53 -6.95 10.08
C GLN A 118 12.05 -6.73 9.76
N GLY A 119 11.21 -7.77 9.86
CA GLY A 119 9.76 -7.67 9.72
C GLY A 119 9.03 -7.18 10.98
N GLY A 120 9.77 -7.04 12.09
CA GLY A 120 9.26 -6.61 13.39
C GLY A 120 9.51 -7.64 14.49
N THR A 121 9.08 -7.31 15.71
CA THR A 121 9.29 -8.17 16.89
C THR A 121 8.27 -9.31 17.01
N ARG A 122 7.17 -9.25 16.27
CA ARG A 122 6.12 -10.28 16.25
C ARG A 122 6.39 -11.26 15.11
N LEU A 123 7.30 -12.22 15.32
CA LEU A 123 7.76 -13.15 14.27
C LEU A 123 6.65 -13.98 13.59
N TYR A 124 5.52 -14.19 14.27
CA TYR A 124 4.35 -14.90 13.74
C TYR A 124 3.15 -13.97 13.49
N GLY A 125 3.27 -12.69 13.82
CA GLY A 125 2.15 -11.76 13.74
C GLY A 125 1.83 -11.38 12.29
N TYR A 126 0.55 -11.25 11.97
CA TYR A 126 0.11 -10.69 10.69
C TYR A 126 0.39 -9.19 10.60
N VAL A 127 -0.38 -8.39 11.35
CA VAL A 127 -0.17 -6.94 11.48
C VAL A 127 -0.48 -6.50 12.91
N SER A 128 -0.07 -5.29 13.28
CA SER A 128 -0.39 -4.71 14.60
C SER A 128 -1.87 -4.32 14.73
N ASP A 129 -2.46 -3.76 13.67
CA ASP A 129 -3.87 -3.38 13.58
C ASP A 129 -4.47 -3.77 12.21
N PRO A 130 -5.26 -4.86 12.13
CA PRO A 130 -5.83 -5.36 10.88
C PRO A 130 -6.89 -4.43 10.27
N ASN A 131 -7.36 -3.42 11.00
CA ASN A 131 -8.31 -2.43 10.47
C ASN A 131 -7.63 -1.30 9.69
N GLY A 132 -6.31 -1.18 9.76
CA GLY A 132 -5.57 -0.11 9.08
C GLY A 132 -4.32 -0.58 8.36
N TRP A 133 -3.91 -1.83 8.56
CA TRP A 133 -2.67 -2.40 8.06
C TRP A 133 -2.93 -3.74 7.37
N ILE A 134 -2.17 -4.01 6.32
CA ILE A 134 -2.20 -5.25 5.54
C ILE A 134 -0.77 -5.75 5.31
N ASP A 135 -0.57 -7.06 5.22
CA ASP A 135 0.72 -7.66 4.80
C ASP A 135 0.51 -8.49 3.52
N ILE A 136 0.59 -7.81 2.37
CA ILE A 136 0.31 -8.38 1.04
C ILE A 136 1.27 -9.52 0.69
N LEU A 137 2.51 -9.45 1.16
CA LEU A 137 3.54 -10.43 0.83
C LEU A 137 3.69 -11.50 1.91
N GLY A 138 3.19 -11.27 3.12
CA GLY A 138 3.53 -12.12 4.26
C GLY A 138 4.98 -11.90 4.69
N LEU A 139 5.47 -10.65 4.70
CA LEU A 139 6.81 -10.29 5.20
C LEU A 139 6.81 -9.04 6.09
N MET A 140 5.97 -8.05 5.79
CA MET A 140 5.94 -6.78 6.54
C MET A 140 4.55 -6.17 6.49
N ALA A 141 4.03 -5.85 7.68
CA ALA A 141 2.79 -5.10 7.85
C ALA A 141 2.91 -3.68 7.29
N ARG A 142 1.94 -3.28 6.46
CA ARG A 142 1.93 -1.98 5.79
C ARG A 142 0.62 -1.26 6.06
N SER A 143 0.69 -0.02 6.53
CA SER A 143 -0.51 0.82 6.67
C SER A 143 -1.13 1.09 5.30
N ILE A 144 -2.46 1.11 5.20
CA ILE A 144 -3.17 1.48 3.97
C ILE A 144 -2.87 2.96 3.64
N PRO A 145 -2.08 3.29 2.59
CA PRO A 145 -1.52 4.63 2.43
C PRO A 145 -2.51 5.69 1.93
N THR A 146 -3.71 5.29 1.49
CA THR A 146 -4.60 6.16 0.70
C THR A 146 -5.24 7.31 1.49
N ARG A 147 -5.12 7.36 2.82
CA ARG A 147 -5.78 8.39 3.66
C ARG A 147 -4.85 9.31 4.46
N LYS A 148 -3.56 9.00 4.60
CA LYS A 148 -2.59 9.85 5.31
C LYS A 148 -1.53 10.32 4.32
N GLY A 149 -1.64 11.58 3.88
CA GLY A 149 -0.63 12.19 2.99
C GLY A 149 0.77 12.15 3.61
N HIS A 150 1.80 12.11 2.76
CA HIS A 150 3.20 12.20 3.16
C HIS A 150 3.62 13.66 3.26
N HIS A 151 4.01 14.12 4.46
CA HIS A 151 4.57 15.46 4.61
C HIS A 151 5.91 15.55 3.89
N ILE A 152 5.95 16.36 2.83
CA ILE A 152 7.19 16.57 2.06
C ILE A 152 8.27 17.19 2.95
N VAL A 153 7.88 18.11 3.83
CA VAL A 153 8.71 18.61 4.92
C VAL A 153 8.05 18.19 6.24
N PRO A 154 8.65 17.28 7.02
CA PRO A 154 8.08 16.87 8.31
C PRO A 154 7.90 18.06 9.26
N HIS A 155 6.65 18.33 9.67
CA HIS A 155 6.34 19.51 10.47
C HIS A 155 7.12 19.53 11.80
N ALA A 156 7.31 18.39 12.46
CA ALA A 156 8.05 18.31 13.72
C ALA A 156 9.52 18.73 13.56
N ALA A 157 10.16 18.37 12.44
CA ALA A 157 11.52 18.81 12.14
C ALA A 157 11.56 20.29 11.77
N ALA A 158 10.60 20.75 10.96
CA ALA A 158 10.46 22.15 10.62
C ALA A 158 10.23 23.04 11.86
N THR A 159 9.40 22.63 12.82
CA THR A 159 9.19 23.35 14.08
C THR A 159 10.48 23.47 14.89
N ASN A 160 11.22 22.38 15.04
CA ASN A 160 12.48 22.38 15.80
C ASN A 160 13.58 23.22 15.14
N LEU A 161 13.63 23.24 13.81
CA LEU A 161 14.58 24.04 13.04
C LEU A 161 14.07 25.44 12.71
N ASN A 162 12.89 25.83 13.22
CA ASN A 162 12.23 27.10 12.96
C ASN A 162 12.04 27.41 11.45
N ILE A 163 11.70 26.40 10.66
CA ILE A 163 11.47 26.49 9.21
C ILE A 163 10.00 26.82 8.95
N SER A 164 9.72 28.10 8.74
CA SER A 164 8.42 28.59 8.25
C SER A 164 8.37 28.57 6.71
N PRO A 165 7.21 28.27 6.08
CA PRO A 165 5.89 27.99 6.67
C PRO A 165 5.59 26.50 6.95
N PHE A 166 6.59 25.62 6.95
CA PHE A 166 6.39 24.17 7.11
C PHE A 166 6.20 23.70 8.56
N ASN A 167 6.28 24.59 9.54
CA ASN A 167 6.25 24.30 10.97
C ASN A 167 4.83 24.09 11.54
N SER A 168 3.88 23.67 10.71
CA SER A 168 2.48 23.39 11.07
C SER A 168 2.07 22.01 10.55
N GLU A 169 1.18 21.34 11.30
CA GLU A 169 0.59 20.07 10.88
C GLU A 169 -0.43 20.26 9.73
N PHE A 170 -1.10 21.42 9.70
CA PHE A 170 -2.12 21.76 8.71
C PHE A 170 -1.76 23.04 7.95
N GLY A 171 -2.41 23.25 6.81
CA GLY A 171 -2.14 24.39 5.93
C GLY A 171 -0.79 24.29 5.21
N VAL A 172 -0.19 23.10 5.18
CA VAL A 172 1.11 22.84 4.54
C VAL A 172 0.99 21.77 3.44
N PRO A 173 1.86 21.80 2.42
CA PRO A 173 1.89 20.80 1.35
C PRO A 173 2.15 19.38 1.87
N SER A 174 1.28 18.47 1.47
CA SER A 174 1.37 17.03 1.74
C SER A 174 1.13 16.25 0.45
N TYR A 175 1.89 15.18 0.26
CA TYR A 175 1.90 14.37 -0.95
C TYR A 175 1.00 13.14 -0.80
N TYR A 176 -0.02 13.04 -1.64
CA TYR A 176 -0.98 11.94 -1.65
C TYR A 176 -0.67 11.00 -2.80
N PHE A 177 -0.23 9.79 -2.48
CA PHE A 177 0.14 8.80 -3.48
C PHE A 177 -1.05 8.39 -4.35
N LYS A 178 -0.81 8.18 -5.64
CA LYS A 178 -1.77 7.47 -6.48
C LYS A 178 -1.91 6.02 -6.00
N PRO A 179 -3.13 5.47 -5.95
CA PRO A 179 -3.44 4.20 -5.28
C PRO A 179 -2.84 2.96 -5.97
N ASP A 180 -2.41 3.10 -7.22
CA ASP A 180 -1.94 2.06 -8.13
C ASP A 180 -0.46 1.66 -7.93
N GLN A 181 0.17 2.13 -6.85
CA GLN A 181 1.60 1.98 -6.64
C GLN A 181 1.94 1.08 -5.46
N VAL A 182 2.92 0.21 -5.67
CA VAL A 182 3.46 -0.65 -4.62
C VAL A 182 4.39 0.14 -3.72
N ASP A 183 3.92 0.37 -2.50
CA ASP A 183 4.69 0.92 -1.37
C ASP A 183 5.35 2.28 -1.58
N PRO A 184 4.67 3.27 -2.15
CA PRO A 184 5.32 4.52 -2.48
C PRO A 184 5.78 5.26 -1.21
N HIS A 185 5.08 5.10 -0.08
CA HIS A 185 5.50 5.68 1.20
C HIS A 185 6.76 5.00 1.77
N GLY A 186 6.80 3.67 1.90
CA GLY A 186 7.97 2.95 2.41
C GLY A 186 9.21 3.13 1.52
N ARG A 187 9.02 3.18 0.19
CA ARG A 187 10.07 3.50 -0.79
C ARG A 187 10.65 4.90 -0.61
N MET A 188 9.82 5.89 -0.25
CA MET A 188 10.30 7.21 0.15
C MET A 188 11.06 7.16 1.48
N HIS A 189 10.71 6.30 2.44
CA HIS A 189 11.41 6.27 3.72
C HIS A 189 12.69 5.41 3.75
N GLY A 190 12.84 4.49 2.78
CA GLY A 190 13.94 3.53 2.79
C GLY A 190 13.67 2.28 3.61
N ASP A 191 12.41 2.02 3.93
CA ASP A 191 12.00 0.86 4.70
C ASP A 191 12.36 -0.42 3.93
N GLY A 192 12.76 -1.48 4.66
CA GLY A 192 13.12 -2.77 4.06
C GLY A 192 14.51 -2.84 3.38
N GLY A 193 15.44 -1.94 3.68
CA GLY A 193 16.82 -2.02 3.18
C GLY A 193 17.00 -1.48 1.75
N MET A 194 16.03 -0.71 1.26
CA MET A 194 16.15 -0.02 -0.02
C MET A 194 17.28 1.02 0.00
N ARG A 195 17.86 1.31 -1.17
CA ARG A 195 18.97 2.27 -1.33
C ARG A 195 18.59 3.73 -1.04
N THR A 196 17.33 4.00 -0.73
CA THR A 196 16.84 5.28 -0.27
C THR A 196 17.04 5.33 1.24
N ARG A 197 17.75 6.33 1.77
CA ARG A 197 17.65 6.66 3.20
C ARG A 197 16.91 7.98 3.29
N TYR A 198 15.76 7.99 3.96
CA TYR A 198 15.13 9.26 4.32
C TYR A 198 16.10 10.09 5.17
N PRO A 199 16.17 11.41 4.97
CA PRO A 199 17.09 12.25 5.73
C PRO A 199 16.65 12.35 7.19
N LEU A 200 17.32 11.54 8.01
CA LEU A 200 17.50 11.62 9.46
C LEU A 200 16.24 11.76 10.32
N THR A 201 16.09 10.84 11.28
CA THR A 201 15.15 10.98 12.40
C THR A 201 15.46 12.23 13.24
N MET A 202 14.47 12.77 13.97
CA MET A 202 14.66 13.92 14.87
C MET A 202 15.83 13.75 15.85
N LYS A 203 16.06 12.52 16.32
CA LYS A 203 17.18 12.17 17.21
C LYS A 203 18.55 12.37 16.53
N GLN A 204 18.63 12.13 15.22
CA GLN A 204 19.84 12.33 14.43
C GLN A 204 20.05 13.80 14.07
N ILE A 205 18.98 14.56 13.81
CA ILE A 205 19.04 16.01 13.55
C ILE A 205 19.63 16.74 14.77
N ASN A 206 19.09 16.50 15.96
CA ASN A 206 19.56 17.14 17.20
C ASN A 206 21.00 16.75 17.56
N LYS A 207 21.42 15.51 17.25
CA LYS A 207 22.79 15.04 17.50
C LYS A 207 23.83 15.69 16.56
N GLN A 208 23.41 16.12 15.37
CA GLN A 208 24.32 16.63 14.34
C GLN A 208 24.38 18.18 14.28
N ASN A 209 23.62 18.89 15.11
CA ASN A 209 23.53 20.36 15.12
C ASN A 209 23.31 20.94 13.71
N LEU A 210 22.41 20.33 12.94
CA LEU A 210 22.18 20.70 11.54
C LEU A 210 21.50 22.06 11.44
N THR A 211 21.98 22.91 10.52
CA THR A 211 21.27 24.13 10.16
C THR A 211 20.04 23.81 9.29
N PRO A 212 19.04 24.70 9.27
CA PRO A 212 17.87 24.56 8.40
C PRO A 212 18.23 24.32 6.93
N GLU A 213 19.19 25.06 6.39
CA GLU A 213 19.61 25.01 4.99
C GLU A 213 20.24 23.67 4.66
N LYS A 214 21.10 23.17 5.56
CA LYS A 214 21.76 21.88 5.39
C LYS A 214 20.74 20.74 5.39
N TRP A 215 19.75 20.78 6.27
CA TRP A 215 18.70 19.77 6.31
C TRP A 215 17.76 19.83 5.10
N LEU A 216 17.37 21.03 4.67
CA LEU A 216 16.59 21.21 3.43
C LEU A 216 17.35 20.70 2.20
N GLY A 217 18.66 20.91 2.12
CA GLY A 217 19.50 20.33 1.06
C GLY A 217 19.55 18.80 1.08
N MET A 218 19.47 18.18 2.26
CA MET A 218 19.35 16.72 2.38
C MET A 218 17.98 16.22 1.88
N LEU A 219 16.89 16.91 2.19
CA LEU A 219 15.57 16.62 1.64
C LEU A 219 15.53 16.79 0.12
N GLU A 220 16.15 17.85 -0.40
CA GLU A 220 16.26 18.07 -1.84
C GLU A 220 17.03 16.91 -2.52
N THR A 221 18.16 16.50 -1.96
CA THR A 221 18.92 15.35 -2.48
C THR A 221 18.07 14.08 -2.45
N HIS A 222 17.32 13.88 -1.36
CA HIS A 222 16.43 12.73 -1.20
C HIS A 222 15.31 12.71 -2.25
N TYR A 223 14.57 13.80 -2.42
CA TYR A 223 13.46 13.85 -3.36
C TYR A 223 13.89 13.86 -4.83
N ASN A 224 15.14 14.19 -5.13
CA ASN A 224 15.74 14.03 -6.47
C ASN A 224 16.37 12.65 -6.70
N ASN A 225 16.29 11.72 -5.75
CA ASN A 225 16.85 10.39 -5.92
C ASN A 225 16.17 9.65 -7.10
N PRO A 226 16.93 9.15 -8.10
CA PRO A 226 16.36 8.46 -9.26
C PRO A 226 15.47 7.26 -8.92
N SER A 227 15.75 6.56 -7.82
CA SER A 227 15.05 5.32 -7.41
C SER A 227 13.61 5.52 -6.90
N ILE A 228 13.18 6.77 -6.72
CA ILE A 228 11.82 7.12 -6.33
C ILE A 228 11.10 8.00 -7.37
N GLN A 229 11.73 8.29 -8.52
CA GLN A 229 11.13 9.19 -9.51
C GLN A 229 9.99 8.59 -10.31
N ASP A 230 9.79 7.28 -10.23
CA ASP A 230 8.61 6.59 -10.76
C ASP A 230 7.37 6.75 -9.86
N ILE A 231 7.56 7.19 -8.61
CA ILE A 231 6.43 7.44 -7.70
C ILE A 231 5.58 8.60 -8.23
N ARG A 232 4.26 8.48 -8.12
CA ARG A 232 3.26 9.46 -8.55
C ARG A 232 2.29 9.82 -7.43
N GLY A 233 1.83 11.06 -7.44
CA GLY A 233 0.92 11.54 -6.41
C GLY A 233 0.51 12.98 -6.64
N ASP A 234 -0.48 13.40 -5.86
CA ASP A 234 -0.97 14.76 -5.85
C ASP A 234 -0.35 15.51 -4.67
N LEU A 235 0.20 16.69 -4.93
CA LEU A 235 0.59 17.61 -3.88
C LEU A 235 -0.61 18.46 -3.48
N ARG A 236 -1.00 18.43 -2.21
CA ARG A 236 -2.18 19.15 -1.71
C ARG A 236 -1.88 19.89 -0.41
N ILE A 237 -2.53 21.04 -0.19
CA ILE A 237 -2.59 21.68 1.12
C ILE A 237 -3.68 21.00 1.92
N VAL A 238 -3.38 20.58 3.15
CA VAL A 238 -4.34 19.86 4.00
C VAL A 238 -4.82 20.79 5.10
N ASP A 239 -6.10 21.15 5.08
CA ASP A 239 -6.69 22.06 6.08
C ASP A 239 -7.05 21.34 7.38
N ARG A 240 -7.31 20.02 7.33
CA ARG A 240 -7.68 19.15 8.47
C ARG A 240 -7.28 17.68 8.22
N PRO A 241 -7.08 16.85 9.26
CA PRO A 241 -6.69 15.45 9.12
C PRO A 241 -7.62 14.67 8.18
N GLY A 242 -7.04 13.89 7.26
CA GLY A 242 -7.77 12.92 6.44
C GLY A 242 -8.66 13.49 5.33
N LYS A 243 -8.70 14.81 5.12
CA LYS A 243 -9.36 15.44 3.97
C LYS A 243 -8.33 16.06 3.02
N PRO A 244 -8.17 15.55 1.79
CA PRO A 244 -7.31 16.20 0.80
C PRO A 244 -7.88 17.58 0.49
N GLY A 245 -7.16 18.64 0.86
CA GLY A 245 -7.56 20.02 0.60
C GLY A 245 -7.11 20.49 -0.78
N ILE A 246 -6.66 21.74 -0.88
CA ILE A 246 -6.36 22.45 -2.15
C ILE A 246 -5.26 21.72 -2.93
N LEU A 247 -5.52 21.42 -4.20
CA LEU A 247 -4.55 20.82 -5.12
C LEU A 247 -3.49 21.85 -5.54
N LEU A 248 -2.22 21.55 -5.29
CA LEU A 248 -1.07 22.35 -5.75
C LEU A 248 -0.45 21.80 -7.03
N ALA A 249 -0.40 20.47 -7.16
CA ALA A 249 0.07 19.80 -8.36
C ALA A 249 -0.51 18.39 -8.44
N GLU A 250 -0.90 17.97 -9.64
CA GLU A 250 -1.50 16.66 -9.89
C GLU A 250 -0.50 15.70 -10.53
N ASN A 251 -0.52 14.44 -10.12
CA ASN A 251 0.22 13.35 -10.75
C ASN A 251 1.73 13.65 -10.96
N VAL A 252 2.36 14.22 -9.96
CA VAL A 252 3.76 14.65 -9.99
C VAL A 252 4.69 13.64 -9.35
N SER A 253 5.95 13.61 -9.76
CA SER A 253 7.02 12.85 -9.09
C SER A 253 7.41 13.48 -7.75
N PRO A 254 8.19 12.79 -6.89
CA PRO A 254 8.69 13.36 -5.64
C PRO A 254 9.52 14.63 -5.85
N ALA A 255 10.38 14.67 -6.87
CA ALA A 255 11.18 15.86 -7.20
C ALA A 255 10.30 17.04 -7.64
N GLN A 256 9.29 16.78 -8.48
CA GLN A 256 8.34 17.80 -8.93
C GLN A 256 7.53 18.34 -7.76
N ALA A 257 7.07 17.47 -6.85
CA ALA A 257 6.33 17.87 -5.67
C ALA A 257 7.20 18.65 -4.68
N TRP A 258 8.47 18.28 -4.50
CA TRP A 258 9.44 19.06 -3.72
C TRP A 258 9.60 20.49 -4.27
N ASN A 259 9.78 20.63 -5.58
CA ASN A 259 9.90 21.95 -6.21
C ASN A 259 8.63 22.78 -6.02
N LYS A 260 7.44 22.18 -6.18
CA LYS A 260 6.18 22.87 -5.94
C LYS A 260 5.97 23.26 -4.48
N ALA A 261 6.44 22.46 -3.53
CA ALA A 261 6.40 22.84 -2.11
C ALA A 261 7.31 24.04 -1.80
N LYS A 262 8.50 24.12 -2.42
CA LYS A 262 9.39 25.29 -2.31
C LYS A 262 8.76 26.55 -2.91
N GLU A 263 8.22 26.46 -4.12
CA GLU A 263 7.51 27.58 -4.77
C GLU A 263 6.35 28.10 -3.90
N TRP A 264 5.57 27.18 -3.33
CA TRP A 264 4.50 27.53 -2.40
C TRP A 264 5.02 28.26 -1.16
N ALA A 265 6.12 27.77 -0.55
CA ALA A 265 6.72 28.38 0.63
C ALA A 265 7.27 29.78 0.35
N ASP A 266 7.90 29.99 -0.80
CA ASP A 266 8.40 31.31 -1.21
C ASP A 266 7.23 32.28 -1.45
N ALA A 267 6.13 31.81 -2.05
CA ALA A 267 4.94 32.62 -2.21
C ALA A 267 4.34 33.08 -0.86
N GLN A 268 4.41 32.27 0.20
CA GLN A 268 3.95 32.68 1.54
C GLN A 268 4.82 33.80 2.17
N ARG A 269 6.10 33.88 1.79
CA ARG A 269 7.04 34.90 2.33
C ARG A 269 6.83 36.29 1.72
N HIS A 270 6.15 36.38 0.59
CA HIS A 270 5.86 37.63 -0.12
C HIS A 270 4.49 38.25 0.21
N VAL A 271 3.75 37.65 1.15
CA VAL A 271 2.38 38.09 1.55
C VAL A 271 2.41 38.93 2.85
N HIS A 272 3.60 39.29 3.35
CA HIS A 272 3.79 40.17 4.51
C HIS A 272 4.69 41.37 4.20
#